data_AF-A0A957RMY3-F1
#
_entry.id   AF-A0A957RMY3-F1
#
_cell.length_a   1.000
_cell.length_b   1.000
_cell.length_c   1.000
_cell.angle_alpha   90.00
_cell.angle_beta   90.00
_cell.angle_gamma   90.00
#
_symmetry.space_group_name_H-M   'P 1'
#
loop_
_entity.id
_entity.type
_entity.pdbx_description
1 polymer ?
#
loop_
_entity_poly.entity_id
_entity_poly.type
_entity_poly.pdbx_seq_one_letter_code
_entity_poly.pdbx_strand_id
1 'polypeptide(L)'
;MQLGCKYNDAILTHGDGGHDFEFKLEVEVIWLGVTPDGRPRRQGHLIVNPYEPHRWADLYIVVAGSIEEGFWFIGWTTHRKLTSYPRKSFHGDREKFAMPTADLWPIEKLKRLKMGE
;
A
#
# COMPACT_ATOMS: atom_id res chain seq x y z
N MET A 1 -11.82 -5.02 20.36
CA MET A 1 -11.64 -4.92 18.89
C MET A 1 -12.34 -3.65 18.46
N GLN A 2 -11.59 -2.58 18.18
CA GLN A 2 -12.18 -1.30 17.78
C GLN A 2 -12.46 -1.39 16.27
N LEU A 3 -13.73 -1.52 15.89
CA LEU A 3 -14.16 -1.43 14.50
C LEU A 3 -13.71 -0.06 13.96
N GLY A 4 -13.11 -0.04 12.77
CA GLY A 4 -12.36 1.09 12.20
C GLY A 4 -13.19 2.33 11.82
N CYS A 5 -14.35 2.53 12.44
CA CYS A 5 -15.17 3.73 12.31
C CYS A 5 -15.41 4.35 13.70
N LYS A 6 -15.17 5.65 13.85
CA LYS A 6 -15.63 6.42 15.01
C LYS A 6 -16.79 7.32 14.59
N TYR A 7 -17.78 7.40 15.46
CA TYR A 7 -18.94 8.26 15.30
C TYR A 7 -18.63 9.66 15.83
N ASN A 8 -19.04 10.71 15.12
CA ASN A 8 -18.93 12.09 15.57
C ASN A 8 -20.21 12.50 16.32
N ASP A 9 -20.11 12.96 17.56
CA ASP A 9 -21.26 13.22 18.46
C ASP A 9 -22.07 14.49 18.11
N ALA A 10 -21.88 15.09 16.94
CA ALA A 10 -22.50 16.37 16.55
C ALA A 10 -23.90 16.24 15.91
N ILE A 11 -24.76 15.33 16.40
CA ILE A 11 -26.12 15.17 15.88
C ILE A 11 -27.02 16.29 16.39
N LEU A 12 -27.16 17.35 15.60
CA LEU A 12 -28.39 18.13 15.57
C LEU A 12 -29.00 18.00 14.18
N THR A 13 -30.09 17.24 14.13
CA THR A 13 -31.16 17.27 13.11
C THR A 13 -30.77 16.88 11.67
N HIS A 14 -31.27 15.70 11.26
CA HIS A 14 -31.36 15.18 9.88
C HIS A 14 -30.02 14.73 9.27
N GLY A 15 -29.79 13.41 9.32
CA GLY A 15 -28.58 12.77 8.81
C GLY A 15 -28.35 13.00 7.32
N ASP A 16 -27.11 13.29 6.98
CA ASP A 16 -26.64 13.63 5.63
C ASP A 16 -26.16 12.40 4.82
N GLY A 17 -26.42 11.19 5.31
CA GLY A 17 -26.19 9.97 4.54
C GLY A 17 -24.73 9.54 4.44
N GLY A 18 -23.91 9.84 5.45
CA GLY A 18 -22.62 9.17 5.64
C GLY A 18 -21.39 10.05 5.54
N HIS A 19 -21.53 11.37 5.72
CA HIS A 19 -20.41 12.29 5.82
C HIS A 19 -19.69 12.19 7.19
N ASP A 20 -20.27 11.46 8.15
CA ASP A 20 -19.80 11.37 9.53
C ASP A 20 -18.95 10.13 9.85
N PHE A 21 -18.52 9.35 8.85
CA PHE A 21 -17.68 8.17 9.07
C PHE A 21 -16.21 8.48 8.85
N GLU A 22 -15.44 8.52 9.94
CA GLU A 22 -13.98 8.49 9.87
C GLU A 22 -13.49 7.06 9.69
N PHE A 23 -12.92 6.75 8.52
CA PHE A 23 -12.23 5.49 8.27
C PHE A 23 -10.73 5.66 8.48
N LYS A 24 -10.13 4.80 9.31
CA LYS A 24 -8.67 4.71 9.41
C LYS A 24 -8.15 3.86 8.26
N LEU A 25 -7.28 4.44 7.45
CA LEU A 25 -6.53 3.72 6.43
C LEU A 25 -5.14 3.39 6.95
N GLU A 26 -4.76 2.11 6.86
CA GLU A 26 -3.40 1.66 7.10
C GLU A 26 -2.60 1.72 5.81
N VAL A 27 -1.39 2.29 5.88
CA VAL A 27 -0.49 2.46 4.73
C VAL A 27 0.86 1.84 5.07
N GLU A 28 1.30 0.90 4.24
CA GLU A 28 2.62 0.27 4.33
C GLU A 28 3.51 0.78 3.18
N VAL A 29 4.73 1.20 3.53
CA VAL A 29 5.74 1.63 2.56
C VAL A 29 6.73 0.49 2.34
N ILE A 30 6.85 0.03 1.10
CA ILE A 30 7.67 -1.10 0.70
C ILE A 30 8.84 -0.61 -0.15
N TRP A 31 10.05 -0.81 0.34
CA TRP A 31 11.27 -0.53 -0.40
C TRP A 31 11.68 -1.73 -1.26
N LEU A 32 11.97 -1.49 -2.56
CA LEU A 32 12.42 -2.55 -3.48
C LEU A 32 13.84 -3.07 -3.19
N GLY A 33 14.60 -2.37 -2.35
CA GLY A 33 15.99 -2.70 -2.07
C GLY A 33 16.95 -2.28 -3.19
N VAL A 34 18.18 -2.75 -3.05
CA VAL A 34 19.27 -2.52 -4.01
C VAL A 34 19.64 -3.82 -4.74
N THR A 35 20.31 -3.67 -5.88
CA THR A 35 21.03 -4.76 -6.55
C THR A 35 22.33 -5.08 -5.79
N PRO A 36 22.98 -6.23 -6.03
CA PRO A 36 24.22 -6.60 -5.34
C PRO A 36 25.37 -5.59 -5.50
N ASP A 37 25.37 -4.81 -6.58
CA ASP A 37 26.31 -3.70 -6.84
C ASP A 37 25.88 -2.37 -6.17
N GLY A 38 24.88 -2.41 -5.28
CA GLY A 38 24.46 -1.27 -4.46
C GLY A 38 23.50 -0.30 -5.14
N ARG A 39 23.13 -0.53 -6.41
CA ARG A 39 22.24 0.38 -7.15
C ARG A 39 20.77 0.17 -6.77
N PRO A 40 19.95 1.22 -6.67
CA PRO A 40 18.52 1.07 -6.42
C PRO A 40 17.83 0.20 -7.47
N ARG A 41 17.00 -0.76 -7.03
CA ARG A 41 16.18 -1.54 -7.95
C ARG A 41 15.06 -0.68 -8.54
N ARG A 42 14.93 -0.72 -9.87
CA ARG A 42 13.85 -0.03 -10.60
C ARG A 42 12.67 -0.92 -10.96
N GLN A 43 12.88 -2.23 -10.92
CA GLN A 43 11.88 -3.24 -11.28
C GLN A 43 11.94 -4.40 -10.28
N GLY A 44 10.83 -5.12 -10.15
CA GLY A 44 10.76 -6.30 -9.29
C GLY A 44 9.31 -6.65 -8.95
N HIS A 45 9.12 -7.10 -7.72
CA HIS A 45 7.79 -7.36 -7.18
C HIS A 45 7.63 -6.62 -5.85
N LEU A 46 6.47 -6.01 -5.65
CA LEU A 46 5.92 -5.83 -4.31
C LEU A 46 5.64 -7.21 -3.74
N ILE A 47 6.19 -7.51 -2.56
CA ILE A 47 6.02 -8.79 -1.89
C ILE A 47 5.49 -8.56 -0.48
N VAL A 48 4.38 -9.20 -0.13
CA VAL A 48 3.81 -9.18 1.22
C VAL A 48 3.64 -10.61 1.70
N ASN A 49 4.16 -10.87 2.90
CA ASN A 49 4.08 -12.18 3.51
C ASN A 49 2.68 -12.39 4.15
N PRO A 50 1.87 -13.37 3.69
CA PRO A 50 0.56 -13.63 4.29
C PRO A 50 0.65 -14.10 5.75
N TYR A 51 1.82 -14.56 6.19
CA TYR A 51 2.06 -14.99 7.57
C TYR A 51 2.53 -13.85 8.49
N GLU A 52 2.63 -12.62 7.98
CA GLU A 52 2.95 -11.40 8.74
C GLU A 52 1.75 -10.42 8.71
N PRO A 53 0.65 -10.75 9.41
CA PRO A 53 -0.59 -9.95 9.34
C PRO A 53 -0.42 -8.52 9.85
N HIS A 54 0.58 -8.26 10.70
CA HIS A 54 0.93 -6.92 11.17
C HIS A 54 1.47 -5.99 10.06
N ARG A 55 1.81 -6.54 8.88
CA ARG A 55 2.20 -5.79 7.69
C ARG A 55 1.08 -5.67 6.66
N TRP A 56 -0.12 -6.13 7.01
CA TRP A 56 -1.28 -5.92 6.16
C TRP A 56 -1.70 -4.46 6.29
N ALA A 57 -2.00 -3.85 5.16
CA ALA A 57 -2.34 -2.44 5.07
C ALA A 57 -3.35 -2.28 3.93
N ASP A 58 -4.25 -1.31 4.03
CA ASP A 58 -5.22 -1.01 2.97
C ASP A 58 -4.51 -0.59 1.68
N LEU A 59 -3.41 0.16 1.84
CA LEU A 59 -2.58 0.69 0.77
C LEU A 59 -1.12 0.27 0.93
N TYR A 60 -0.51 -0.12 -0.18
CA TYR A 60 0.92 -0.38 -0.29
C TYR A 60 1.55 0.63 -1.23
N ILE A 61 2.49 1.41 -0.73
CA ILE A 61 3.29 2.35 -1.53
C ILE A 61 4.66 1.74 -1.76
N VAL A 62 5.08 1.66 -3.02
CA VAL A 62 6.38 1.10 -3.38
C VAL A 62 7.35 2.21 -3.69
N VAL A 63 8.51 2.16 -3.05
CA VAL A 63 9.62 3.10 -3.26
C VAL A 63 10.87 2.38 -3.74
N ALA A 64 11.65 3.07 -4.56
CA ALA A 64 13.01 2.70 -4.90
C ALA A 64 13.94 3.81 -4.43
N GLY A 65 15.20 3.48 -4.22
CA GLY A 65 16.20 4.45 -3.80
C GLY A 65 17.31 3.84 -2.96
N SER A 66 18.25 4.69 -2.60
CA SER A 66 19.28 4.45 -1.61
C SER A 66 19.55 5.74 -0.82
N ILE A 67 20.42 5.67 0.18
CA ILE A 67 20.82 6.87 0.94
C ILE A 67 21.56 7.85 0.03
N GLU A 68 22.35 7.34 -0.91
CA GLU A 68 23.22 8.10 -1.81
C GLU A 68 22.42 8.77 -2.94
N GLU A 69 21.47 8.05 -3.54
CA GLU A 69 20.68 8.55 -4.69
C GLU A 69 19.34 9.20 -4.28
N GLY A 70 18.95 9.04 -3.01
CA GLY A 70 17.63 9.42 -2.52
C GLY A 70 16.54 8.39 -2.86
N PHE A 71 15.34 8.62 -2.35
CA PHE A 71 14.18 7.74 -2.52
C PHE A 71 13.11 8.39 -3.39
N TRP A 72 12.50 7.59 -4.27
CA TRP A 72 11.40 8.00 -5.12
C TRP A 72 10.30 6.94 -5.20
N PHE A 73 9.09 7.40 -5.52
CA PHE A 73 7.93 6.53 -5.67
C PHE A 73 8.01 5.76 -6.99
N ILE A 74 7.74 4.47 -6.94
CA ILE A 74 7.52 3.63 -8.12
C ILE A 74 6.03 3.56 -8.43
N GLY A 75 5.20 3.40 -7.41
CA GLY A 75 3.75 3.30 -7.56
C GLY A 75 3.09 2.79 -6.30
N TRP A 76 1.82 2.42 -6.40
CA TRP A 76 1.05 1.94 -5.27
C TRP A 76 -0.02 0.93 -5.69
N THR A 77 -0.58 0.22 -4.72
CA THR A 77 -1.73 -0.68 -4.91
C THR A 77 -2.54 -0.79 -3.62
N THR A 78 -3.70 -1.43 -3.69
CA THR A 78 -4.52 -1.79 -2.51
C THR A 78 -4.25 -3.23 -2.09
N HIS A 79 -4.55 -3.56 -0.84
CA HIS A 79 -4.57 -4.95 -0.37
C HIS A 79 -5.42 -5.84 -1.27
N ARG A 80 -6.64 -5.40 -1.58
CA ARG A 80 -7.59 -6.15 -2.43
C ARG A 80 -7.01 -6.49 -3.80
N LYS A 81 -6.32 -5.54 -4.44
CA LYS A 81 -5.70 -5.79 -5.76
C LYS A 81 -4.45 -6.65 -5.62
N LEU A 82 -3.66 -6.49 -4.55
CA LEU A 82 -2.49 -7.34 -4.30
C LEU A 82 -2.90 -8.81 -4.08
N THR A 83 -3.94 -9.06 -3.28
CA THR A 83 -4.39 -10.41 -2.95
C THR A 83 -5.18 -11.10 -4.06
N SER A 84 -5.57 -10.37 -5.11
CA SER A 84 -6.16 -10.99 -6.31
C SER A 84 -5.12 -11.65 -7.23
N TYR A 85 -3.82 -11.41 -7.02
CA TYR A 85 -2.77 -12.06 -7.78
C TYR A 85 -2.51 -13.46 -7.24
N PRO A 86 -2.21 -14.45 -8.11
CA PRO A 86 -1.71 -15.74 -7.66
C PRO A 86 -0.50 -15.54 -6.75
N ARG A 87 -0.48 -16.25 -5.61
CA ARG A 87 0.68 -16.23 -4.73
C ARG A 87 1.88 -16.85 -5.43
N LYS A 88 3.06 -16.38 -5.09
CA LYS A 88 4.33 -16.86 -5.68
C LYS A 88 5.26 -17.36 -4.58
N SER A 89 5.93 -18.48 -4.84
CA SER A 89 7.09 -18.89 -4.06
C SER A 89 8.34 -18.22 -4.63
N PHE A 90 9.17 -17.67 -3.74
CA PHE A 90 10.47 -17.14 -4.08
C PHE A 90 11.51 -18.03 -3.40
N HIS A 91 12.37 -18.68 -4.18
CA HIS A 91 13.49 -19.51 -3.67
C HIS A 91 13.11 -20.61 -2.67
N GLY A 92 11.96 -21.27 -2.86
CA GLY A 92 11.52 -22.37 -1.99
C GLY A 92 10.88 -21.92 -0.67
N ASP A 93 10.71 -20.61 -0.47
CA ASP A 93 9.91 -20.08 0.63
C ASP A 93 8.42 -20.42 0.48
N ARG A 94 7.69 -20.26 1.59
CA ARG A 94 6.22 -20.27 1.59
C ARG A 94 5.68 -19.24 0.58
N GLU A 95 4.50 -19.53 0.05
CA GLU A 95 3.84 -18.67 -0.92
C GLU A 95 3.54 -17.27 -0.36
N LYS A 96 3.90 -16.23 -1.10
CA LYS A 96 3.72 -14.82 -0.74
C LYS A 96 2.78 -14.13 -1.72
N PHE A 97 2.10 -13.07 -1.28
CA PHE A 97 1.43 -12.19 -2.22
C PHE A 97 2.49 -11.40 -2.99
N ALA A 98 2.37 -11.38 -4.32
CA ALA A 98 3.36 -10.75 -5.17
C ALA A 98 2.73 -10.05 -6.36
N MET A 99 3.08 -8.78 -6.54
CA MET A 99 2.63 -7.96 -7.67
C MET A 99 3.85 -7.38 -8.39
N PRO A 100 3.99 -7.60 -9.71
CA PRO A 100 5.02 -6.94 -10.51
C PRO A 100 4.94 -5.42 -10.38
N THR A 101 6.09 -4.73 -10.32
CA THR A 101 6.12 -3.27 -10.23
C THR A 101 5.48 -2.58 -11.43
N ALA A 102 5.43 -3.25 -12.59
CA ALA A 102 4.76 -2.77 -13.79
C ALA A 102 3.22 -2.68 -13.64
N ASP A 103 2.64 -3.45 -12.72
CA ASP A 103 1.19 -3.49 -12.49
C ASP A 103 0.73 -2.51 -11.40
N LEU A 104 1.67 -1.81 -10.76
CA LEU A 104 1.38 -0.77 -9.79
C LEU A 104 0.69 0.41 -10.45
N TRP A 105 -0.20 1.06 -9.70
CA TRP A 105 -0.78 2.31 -10.15
C TRP A 105 0.22 3.46 -10.01
N PRO A 106 0.22 4.43 -10.93
CA PRO A 106 1.06 5.63 -10.82
C PRO A 106 0.74 6.40 -9.54
N ILE A 107 1.77 6.92 -8.87
CA ILE A 107 1.62 7.65 -7.60
C ILE A 107 0.79 8.93 -7.74
N GLU A 108 0.74 9.49 -8.94
CA GLU A 108 -0.03 10.67 -9.32
C GLU A 108 -1.53 10.44 -9.10
N LYS A 109 -2.00 9.20 -9.29
CA LYS A 109 -3.41 8.84 -8.99
C LYS A 109 -3.71 8.94 -7.50
N LEU A 110 -2.76 8.59 -6.64
CA LEU A 110 -2.91 8.71 -5.20
C LEU A 110 -2.88 10.17 -4.75
N LYS A 111 -1.98 10.98 -5.32
CA LYS A 111 -1.87 12.41 -5.01
C LYS A 111 -3.11 13.21 -5.42
N ARG A 112 -3.78 12.84 -6.53
CA ARG A 112 -5.02 13.48 -6.98
C ARG A 112 -6.21 13.21 -6.06
N LEU A 113 -6.21 12.12 -5.29
CA LEU A 113 -7.25 11.88 -4.26
C LEU A 113 -7.18 12.91 -3.13
N LYS A 114 -6.06 13.63 -2.98
CA LYS A 114 -5.88 14.68 -1.98
C LYS A 114 -6.44 16.05 -2.42
N MET A 115 -6.88 16.20 -3.68
CA MET A 115 -7.38 17.48 -4.21
C MET A 115 -8.88 17.42 -4.55
N GLY A 116 -9.67 16.89 -3.64
CA GLY A 116 -11.07 17.30 -3.52
C GLY A 116 -11.13 18.61 -2.75
N GLU A 117 -10.78 19.71 -3.42
CA GLU A 117 -11.27 21.05 -3.09
C GLU A 117 -12.42 21.38 -4.06
#